data_AF-A0A2H0WGL3-F1
#
_entry.id   AF-A0A2H0WGL3-F1
#
_cell.length_a   1.000
_cell.length_b   1.000
_cell.length_c   1.000
_cell.angle_alpha   90.00
_cell.angle_beta   90.00
_cell.angle_gamma   90.00
#
_symmetry.space_group_name_H-M   'P 1'
#
loop_
_entity.id
_entity.type
_entity.pdbx_description
1 polymer ?
#
loop_
_entity_poly.entity_id
_entity_poly.type
_entity_poly.pdbx_seq_one_letter_code
_entity_poly.pdbx_strand_id
1 'polypeptide(L)'
;MQSQSSLSPIAKTIHSLKLFRRFVLYSYQKSRFPKPKVNDDQLFPFVKTLRQQGYVQLKPDETVHHLPAAKNLLQVYEKLGESSMEDIIEADKKNAKPMYRKNLTPLFDRDLLLEYASSPFLIENIQQYFGFKPHLRYIGVWLDHPTKDGAISTQLFHRDPEDLHLVKTFLYLKNVSEENGPFCFVTGSHRDPWNSFSKIVHSDEDIAQLYSNSSVKKLSGPAGSLIMADTNGFHKGLKPVAGYRVLLTVYFSSDRPRDGHLDDIFEPRQAVPVLY
;
A
#
# COMPACT_ATOMS: atom_id res chain seq x y z
N MET A 1 -20.00 26.11 -13.06
CA MET A 1 -19.07 25.98 -14.20
C MET A 1 -17.86 26.86 -13.92
N GLN A 2 -16.80 26.31 -13.30
CA GLN A 2 -15.53 27.03 -13.17
C GLN A 2 -14.65 26.66 -14.36
N SER A 3 -14.07 27.69 -14.98
CA SER A 3 -13.32 27.64 -16.21
C SER A 3 -12.07 26.76 -16.08
N GLN A 4 -11.90 25.86 -17.06
CA GLN A 4 -10.62 25.23 -17.30
C GLN A 4 -9.61 26.32 -17.63
N SER A 5 -8.66 26.60 -16.74
CA SER A 5 -7.47 27.36 -17.12
C SER A 5 -6.59 26.43 -17.97
N SER A 6 -6.86 26.38 -19.27
CA SER A 6 -6.00 25.67 -20.20
C SER A 6 -4.61 26.30 -20.10
N LEU A 7 -3.63 25.54 -19.61
CA LEU A 7 -2.23 25.98 -19.56
C LEU A 7 -1.84 26.59 -20.92
N SER A 8 -1.12 27.71 -20.89
CA SER A 8 -0.59 28.32 -22.11
C SER A 8 0.29 27.31 -22.86
N PRO A 9 0.47 27.44 -24.18
CA PRO A 9 1.34 26.56 -24.95
C PRO A 9 2.74 26.42 -24.34
N ILE A 10 3.30 27.53 -23.84
CA ILE A 10 4.60 27.56 -23.16
C ILE A 10 4.56 26.73 -21.86
N ALA A 11 3.51 26.89 -21.04
CA ALA A 11 3.37 26.15 -19.80
C ALA A 11 3.19 24.63 -20.03
N LYS A 12 2.49 24.23 -21.10
CA LYS A 12 2.39 22.82 -21.52
C LYS A 12 3.76 22.26 -21.94
N THR A 13 4.54 23.01 -22.71
CA THR A 13 5.90 22.62 -23.11
C THR A 13 6.82 22.47 -21.90
N ILE A 14 6.82 23.43 -20.98
CA ILE A 14 7.62 23.35 -19.73
C ILE A 14 7.21 22.13 -18.90
N HIS A 15 5.91 21.88 -18.76
CA HIS A 15 5.40 20.70 -18.04
C HIS A 15 5.87 19.39 -18.69
N SER A 16 5.78 19.28 -20.02
CA SER A 16 6.27 18.12 -20.78
C SER A 16 7.77 17.88 -20.59
N LEU A 17 8.59 18.94 -20.66
CA LEU A 17 10.03 18.84 -20.43
C LEU A 17 10.37 18.39 -19.00
N LYS A 18 9.63 18.88 -17.99
CA LYS A 18 9.78 18.44 -16.59
C LYS A 18 9.43 16.96 -16.43
N LEU A 19 8.34 16.50 -17.04
CA LEU A 19 7.95 15.09 -17.04
C LEU A 19 8.99 14.21 -17.73
N PHE A 20 9.48 14.62 -18.90
CA PHE A 20 10.50 13.89 -19.63
C PHE A 20 11.81 13.77 -18.83
N ARG A 21 12.29 14.87 -18.23
CA ARG A 21 13.46 14.83 -17.34
C ARG A 21 13.27 13.83 -16.18
N ARG A 22 12.09 13.81 -15.56
CA ARG A 22 11.78 12.87 -14.47
C ARG A 22 11.73 11.41 -14.95
N PHE A 23 11.12 11.17 -16.10
CA PHE A 23 11.12 9.86 -16.75
C PHE A 23 12.55 9.35 -17.01
N VAL A 24 13.43 10.22 -17.55
CA VAL A 24 14.83 9.87 -17.81
C VAL A 24 15.56 9.55 -16.51
N LEU A 25 15.41 10.38 -15.47
CA LEU A 25 16.03 10.14 -14.15
C LEU A 25 15.52 8.83 -13.53
N TYR A 26 14.21 8.60 -13.56
CA TYR A 26 13.61 7.37 -13.05
C TYR A 26 14.15 6.15 -13.81
N SER A 27 14.18 6.21 -15.14
CA SER A 27 14.68 5.12 -15.99
C SER A 27 16.16 4.83 -15.75
N TYR A 28 16.97 5.87 -15.58
CA TYR A 28 18.39 5.75 -15.22
C TYR A 28 18.58 5.14 -13.84
N GLN A 29 17.77 5.50 -12.84
CA GLN A 29 17.86 4.89 -11.52
C GLN A 29 17.41 3.42 -11.55
N LYS A 30 16.31 3.10 -12.24
CA LYS A 30 15.81 1.72 -12.43
C LYS A 30 16.82 0.84 -13.18
N SER A 31 17.57 1.37 -14.13
CA SER A 31 18.53 0.58 -14.93
C SER A 31 19.72 0.06 -14.11
N ARG A 32 19.95 0.60 -12.91
CA ARG A 32 20.98 0.12 -11.97
C ARG A 32 20.62 -1.21 -11.30
N PHE A 33 19.38 -1.67 -11.46
CA PHE A 33 18.90 -2.93 -10.89
C PHE A 33 18.82 -4.01 -11.97
N PRO A 34 19.01 -5.29 -11.61
CA PRO A 34 18.71 -6.40 -12.49
C PRO A 34 17.27 -6.33 -13.00
N LYS A 35 17.08 -6.67 -14.27
CA LYS A 35 15.73 -6.74 -14.87
C LYS A 35 15.13 -8.12 -14.63
N PRO A 36 13.83 -8.22 -14.33
CA PRO A 36 13.16 -9.50 -14.21
C PRO A 36 13.04 -10.20 -15.57
N LYS A 37 13.07 -11.53 -15.56
CA LYS A 37 12.77 -12.36 -16.73
C LYS A 37 11.26 -12.47 -16.90
N VAL A 38 10.66 -11.50 -17.57
CA VAL A 38 9.18 -11.39 -17.71
C VAL A 38 8.54 -12.64 -18.31
N ASN A 39 9.26 -13.38 -19.17
CA ASN A 39 8.77 -14.65 -19.72
C ASN A 39 8.52 -15.73 -18.66
N ASP A 40 9.22 -15.65 -17.52
CA ASP A 40 9.08 -16.59 -16.42
C ASP A 40 7.87 -16.25 -15.54
N ASP A 41 7.21 -15.09 -15.72
CA ASP A 41 6.04 -14.67 -14.91
C ASP A 41 4.89 -15.69 -14.96
N GLN A 42 4.81 -16.53 -16.00
CA GLN A 42 3.81 -17.61 -16.08
C GLN A 42 3.96 -18.67 -14.97
N LEU A 43 5.14 -18.78 -14.37
CA LEU A 43 5.41 -19.65 -13.22
C LEU A 43 5.01 -19.00 -11.90
N PHE A 44 4.63 -17.72 -11.92
CA PHE A 44 4.34 -16.90 -10.75
C PHE A 44 2.94 -16.29 -10.88
N PRO A 45 1.90 -17.01 -10.41
CA PRO A 45 0.50 -16.78 -10.78
C PRO A 45 0.01 -15.33 -10.63
N PHE A 46 0.57 -14.59 -9.68
CA PHE A 46 0.14 -13.22 -9.42
C PHE A 46 1.04 -12.14 -10.02
N VAL A 47 2.27 -12.46 -10.41
CA VAL A 47 3.23 -11.47 -10.92
C VAL A 47 2.73 -10.87 -12.22
N LYS A 48 2.14 -11.68 -13.11
CA LYS A 48 1.54 -11.21 -14.35
C LYS A 48 0.44 -10.17 -14.08
N THR A 49 -0.46 -10.44 -13.14
CA THR A 49 -1.53 -9.52 -12.75
C THR A 49 -0.96 -8.25 -12.12
N LEU A 50 0.02 -8.39 -11.23
CA LEU A 50 0.70 -7.27 -10.57
C LEU A 50 1.38 -6.34 -11.60
N ARG A 51 2.08 -6.87 -12.60
CA ARG A 51 2.67 -6.05 -13.69
C ARG A 51 1.61 -5.31 -14.49
N GLN A 52 0.48 -5.95 -14.79
CA GLN A 52 -0.59 -5.38 -15.60
C GLN A 52 -1.37 -4.27 -14.86
N GLN A 53 -1.77 -4.56 -13.62
CA GLN A 53 -2.75 -3.75 -12.89
C GLN A 53 -2.14 -2.93 -11.75
N GLY A 54 -0.99 -3.35 -11.22
CA GLY A 54 -0.32 -2.74 -10.07
C GLY A 54 -0.77 -3.29 -8.72
N TYR A 55 -1.78 -4.16 -8.72
CA TYR A 55 -2.23 -4.89 -7.55
C TYR A 55 -2.73 -6.29 -7.92
N VAL A 56 -2.86 -7.14 -6.90
CA VAL A 56 -3.57 -8.43 -6.95
C VAL A 56 -4.29 -8.64 -5.63
N GLN A 57 -5.43 -9.32 -5.66
CA GLN A 57 -6.16 -9.71 -4.46
C GLN A 57 -6.41 -11.23 -4.49
N LEU A 58 -6.01 -11.92 -3.42
CA LEU A 58 -6.25 -13.33 -3.20
C LEU A 58 -7.43 -13.51 -2.25
N LYS A 59 -8.22 -14.56 -2.48
CA LYS A 59 -9.29 -14.99 -1.56
C LYS A 59 -8.71 -15.70 -0.34
N PRO A 60 -9.45 -15.80 0.78
CA PRO A 60 -8.94 -16.38 2.02
C PRO A 60 -8.37 -17.80 1.88
N ASP A 61 -9.01 -18.65 1.08
CA ASP A 61 -8.57 -20.02 0.79
C ASP A 61 -7.24 -20.06 0.03
N GLU A 62 -7.10 -19.21 -1.00
CA GLU A 62 -5.84 -19.03 -1.73
C GLU A 62 -4.74 -18.47 -0.82
N THR A 63 -5.07 -17.47 0.00
CA THR A 63 -4.15 -16.86 0.97
C THR A 63 -3.63 -17.92 1.94
N VAL A 64 -4.51 -18.68 2.60
CA VAL A 64 -4.10 -19.69 3.59
C VAL A 64 -3.36 -20.85 2.96
N HIS A 65 -3.71 -21.23 1.73
CA HIS A 65 -2.98 -22.26 0.98
C HIS A 65 -1.52 -21.86 0.75
N HIS A 66 -1.27 -20.61 0.34
CA HIS A 66 0.07 -20.11 0.05
C HIS A 66 0.82 -19.58 1.29
N LEU A 67 0.09 -19.14 2.31
CA LEU A 67 0.59 -18.50 3.53
C LEU A 67 -0.09 -19.12 4.76
N PRO A 68 0.34 -20.33 5.20
CA PRO A 68 -0.28 -21.00 6.35
C PRO A 68 -0.29 -20.15 7.63
N ALA A 69 0.74 -19.34 7.87
CA ALA A 69 0.82 -18.41 8.99
C ALA A 69 -0.34 -17.40 9.02
N ALA A 70 -0.95 -17.07 7.88
CA ALA A 70 -2.13 -16.21 7.82
C ALA A 70 -3.30 -16.79 8.63
N LYS A 71 -3.46 -18.11 8.66
CA LYS A 71 -4.49 -18.79 9.47
C LYS A 71 -4.27 -18.54 10.96
N ASN A 72 -3.03 -18.64 11.43
CA ASN A 72 -2.69 -18.41 12.83
C ASN A 72 -2.90 -16.94 13.22
N LEU A 73 -2.55 -16.00 12.34
CA LEU A 73 -2.79 -14.57 12.55
C LEU A 73 -4.29 -14.23 12.65
N LEU A 74 -5.12 -14.86 11.83
CA LEU A 74 -6.58 -14.73 11.90
C LEU A 74 -7.12 -15.26 13.23
N GLN A 75 -6.62 -16.40 13.71
CA GLN A 75 -7.01 -16.96 15.01
C GLN A 75 -6.55 -16.09 16.18
N VAL A 76 -5.38 -15.45 16.09
CA VAL A 76 -4.93 -14.47 17.10
C VAL A 76 -5.92 -13.30 17.16
N TYR A 77 -6.29 -12.73 16.01
CA TYR A 77 -7.28 -11.65 15.98
C TYR A 77 -8.65 -12.08 16.52
N GLU A 78 -9.13 -13.27 16.16
CA GLU A 78 -10.39 -13.82 16.67
C GLU A 78 -10.38 -13.95 18.20
N LYS A 79 -9.26 -14.38 18.79
CA LYS A 79 -9.08 -14.48 20.26
C LYS A 79 -9.03 -13.12 20.95
N LEU A 80 -8.44 -12.10 20.32
CA LEU A 80 -8.46 -10.73 20.86
C LEU A 80 -9.90 -10.22 20.96
N GLY A 81 -10.73 -10.57 19.98
CA GLY A 81 -12.16 -10.28 19.97
C GLY A 81 -12.52 -8.82 19.68
N GLU A 82 -13.76 -8.60 19.27
CA GLU A 82 -14.27 -7.29 18.87
C GLU A 82 -14.30 -6.31 20.06
N SER A 83 -14.59 -6.78 21.28
CA SER A 83 -14.64 -5.93 22.48
C SER A 83 -13.31 -5.24 22.77
N SER A 84 -12.18 -5.94 22.58
CA SER A 84 -10.85 -5.37 22.77
C SER A 84 -10.58 -4.25 21.76
N MET A 85 -11.08 -4.38 20.53
CA MET A 85 -10.93 -3.36 19.49
C MET A 85 -11.80 -2.13 19.81
N GLU A 86 -13.02 -2.36 20.29
CA GLU A 86 -13.93 -1.31 20.74
C GLU A 86 -13.35 -0.52 21.91
N ASP A 87 -12.74 -1.19 22.89
CA ASP A 87 -12.05 -0.55 24.02
C ASP A 87 -10.89 0.34 23.56
N ILE A 88 -10.08 -0.13 22.60
CA ILE A 88 -8.97 0.63 22.00
C ILE A 88 -9.51 1.88 21.29
N ILE A 89 -10.59 1.75 20.53
CA ILE A 89 -11.23 2.86 19.81
C ILE A 89 -11.80 3.88 20.81
N GLU A 90 -12.49 3.41 21.84
CA GLU A 90 -13.12 4.27 22.85
C GLU A 90 -12.07 5.01 23.71
N ALA A 91 -10.96 4.34 24.03
CA ALA A 91 -9.82 4.99 24.65
C ALA A 91 -9.23 6.09 23.75
N ASP A 92 -9.12 5.86 22.45
CA ASP A 92 -8.58 6.86 21.52
C ASP A 92 -9.48 8.09 21.37
N LYS A 93 -10.81 7.90 21.35
CA LYS A 93 -11.79 9.00 21.28
C LYS A 93 -11.70 9.98 22.45
N LYS A 94 -11.18 9.54 23.61
CA LYS A 94 -10.99 10.37 24.80
C LYS A 94 -9.73 11.24 24.73
N ASN A 95 -8.83 10.99 23.79
CA ASN A 95 -7.64 11.81 23.60
C ASN A 95 -8.01 13.21 23.07
N ALA A 96 -7.22 14.22 23.44
CA ALA A 96 -7.41 15.59 22.93
C ALA A 96 -7.33 15.67 21.39
N LYS A 97 -6.56 14.76 20.77
CA LYS A 97 -6.46 14.60 19.32
C LYS A 97 -6.55 13.11 18.96
N PRO A 98 -7.77 12.57 18.74
CA PRO A 98 -7.97 11.19 18.34
C PRO A 98 -7.26 10.90 17.01
N MET A 99 -6.72 9.70 16.87
CA MET A 99 -6.06 9.24 15.65
C MET A 99 -6.93 8.21 14.96
N TYR A 100 -7.14 8.36 13.65
CA TYR A 100 -7.92 7.37 12.89
C TYR A 100 -7.27 5.98 12.87
N ARG A 101 -5.96 5.88 13.14
CA ARG A 101 -5.18 4.65 13.06
C ARG A 101 -4.49 4.33 14.39
N LYS A 102 -4.61 3.08 14.83
CA LYS A 102 -3.98 2.54 16.05
C LYS A 102 -3.05 1.38 15.71
N ASN A 103 -1.86 1.38 16.30
CA ASN A 103 -0.89 0.30 16.13
C ASN A 103 -1.28 -0.88 17.02
N LEU A 104 -1.62 -2.01 16.41
CA LEU A 104 -1.92 -3.27 17.09
C LEU A 104 -0.75 -4.25 17.06
N THR A 105 0.35 -3.94 16.36
CA THR A 105 1.53 -4.82 16.24
C THR A 105 1.98 -5.43 17.57
N PRO A 106 2.03 -4.69 18.70
CA PRO A 106 2.45 -5.26 19.99
C PRO A 106 1.52 -6.35 20.56
N LEU A 107 0.30 -6.49 20.03
CA LEU A 107 -0.66 -7.53 20.43
C LEU A 107 -0.45 -8.86 19.70
N PHE A 108 0.49 -8.90 18.75
CA PHE A 108 0.80 -10.08 17.95
C PHE A 108 2.21 -10.56 18.26
N ASP A 109 2.39 -11.88 18.23
CA ASP A 109 3.69 -12.50 18.39
C ASP A 109 4.62 -12.12 17.22
N ARG A 110 5.84 -11.66 17.54
CA ARG A 110 6.80 -11.18 16.54
C ARG A 110 7.29 -12.33 15.64
N ASP A 111 7.45 -13.54 16.17
CA ASP A 111 7.93 -14.69 15.40
C ASP A 111 6.86 -15.14 14.39
N LEU A 112 5.59 -15.16 14.78
CA LEU A 112 4.48 -15.45 13.86
C LEU A 112 4.37 -14.39 12.74
N LEU A 113 4.56 -13.11 13.09
CA LEU A 113 4.60 -12.03 12.11
C LEU A 113 5.78 -12.18 11.12
N LEU A 114 6.95 -12.58 11.61
CA LEU A 114 8.13 -12.85 10.79
C LEU A 114 7.96 -14.08 9.91
N GLU A 115 7.36 -15.15 10.44
CA GLU A 115 7.03 -16.36 9.69
C GLU A 115 6.15 -16.02 8.48
N TYR A 116 5.09 -15.22 8.69
CA TYR A 116 4.25 -14.73 7.61
C TYR A 116 5.04 -13.88 6.61
N ALA A 117 5.77 -12.88 7.08
CA ALA A 117 6.47 -11.91 6.24
C ALA A 117 7.65 -12.51 5.45
N SER A 118 8.24 -13.59 5.96
CA SER A 118 9.40 -14.27 5.35
C SER A 118 9.02 -15.50 4.53
N SER A 119 7.71 -15.73 4.29
CA SER A 119 7.23 -16.87 3.51
C SER A 119 7.89 -16.94 2.12
N PRO A 120 8.36 -18.12 1.68
CA PRO A 120 8.89 -18.32 0.33
C PRO A 120 7.93 -17.83 -0.76
N PHE A 121 6.62 -18.01 -0.58
CA PHE A 121 5.62 -17.54 -1.53
C PHE A 121 5.71 -16.02 -1.78
N LEU A 122 5.81 -15.21 -0.73
CA LEU A 122 5.94 -13.75 -0.86
C LEU A 122 7.30 -13.41 -1.48
N ILE A 123 8.38 -13.97 -0.94
CA ILE A 123 9.74 -13.63 -1.34
C ILE A 123 10.00 -13.99 -2.81
N GLU A 124 9.63 -15.19 -3.25
CA GLU A 124 9.91 -15.67 -4.60
C GLU A 124 9.13 -14.91 -5.66
N ASN A 125 7.85 -14.63 -5.43
CA ASN A 125 7.06 -13.86 -6.39
C ASN A 125 7.46 -12.38 -6.42
N ILE A 126 7.77 -11.76 -5.28
CA ILE A 126 8.28 -10.38 -5.26
C ILE A 126 9.67 -10.33 -5.90
N GLN A 127 10.51 -11.35 -5.69
CA GLN A 127 11.79 -11.50 -6.37
C GLN A 127 11.61 -11.59 -7.89
N GLN A 128 10.65 -12.40 -8.37
CA GLN A 128 10.33 -12.45 -9.79
C GLN A 128 9.82 -11.09 -10.30
N TYR A 129 8.99 -10.39 -9.53
CA TYR A 129 8.50 -9.06 -9.90
C TYR A 129 9.63 -8.04 -10.03
N PHE A 130 10.55 -8.00 -9.06
CA PHE A 130 11.69 -7.07 -9.01
C PHE A 130 12.83 -7.47 -9.96
N GLY A 131 13.07 -8.76 -10.17
CA GLY A 131 14.24 -9.30 -10.87
C GLY A 131 15.45 -9.54 -9.96
N PHE A 132 15.31 -9.33 -8.66
CA PHE A 132 16.35 -9.53 -7.64
C PHE A 132 15.70 -9.78 -6.27
N LYS A 133 16.48 -10.31 -5.31
CA LYS A 133 15.98 -10.66 -3.99
C LYS A 133 15.44 -9.42 -3.25
N PRO A 134 14.17 -9.40 -2.82
CA PRO A 134 13.63 -8.30 -2.04
C PRO A 134 14.17 -8.32 -0.61
N HIS A 135 14.19 -7.14 0.00
CA HIS A 135 14.42 -6.99 1.43
C HIS A 135 13.09 -6.74 2.12
N LEU A 136 12.79 -7.52 3.15
CA LEU A 136 11.74 -7.22 4.12
C LEU A 136 12.13 -5.94 4.87
N ARG A 137 11.22 -4.98 4.95
CA ARG A 137 11.52 -3.66 5.52
C ARG A 137 10.64 -3.26 6.67
N TYR A 138 9.41 -3.76 6.72
CA TYR A 138 8.49 -3.40 7.79
C TYR A 138 7.39 -4.43 7.92
N ILE A 139 6.93 -4.62 9.15
CA ILE A 139 5.76 -5.39 9.51
C ILE A 139 4.95 -4.56 10.50
N GLY A 140 3.64 -4.41 10.28
CA GLY A 140 2.78 -3.82 11.28
C GLY A 140 1.31 -4.18 11.13
N VAL A 141 0.64 -4.33 12.26
CA VAL A 141 -0.81 -4.55 12.34
C VAL A 141 -1.48 -3.24 12.75
N TRP A 142 -2.51 -2.87 12.00
CA TRP A 142 -3.17 -1.58 12.14
C TRP A 142 -4.67 -1.74 12.25
N LEU A 143 -5.27 -0.94 13.14
CA LEU A 143 -6.71 -0.70 13.21
C LEU A 143 -7.01 0.71 12.72
N ASP A 144 -7.88 0.82 11.72
CA ASP A 144 -8.42 2.09 11.22
C ASP A 144 -9.89 2.23 11.61
N HIS A 145 -10.27 3.36 12.22
CA HIS A 145 -11.64 3.65 12.66
C HIS A 145 -12.12 5.05 12.24
N PRO A 146 -13.44 5.29 12.19
CA PRO A 146 -14.02 6.57 11.79
C PRO A 146 -13.63 7.73 12.72
N THR A 147 -13.23 8.84 12.13
CA THR A 147 -13.02 10.13 12.82
C THR A 147 -13.98 11.20 12.30
N LYS A 148 -14.19 12.26 13.07
CA LYS A 148 -15.09 13.38 12.69
C LYS A 148 -14.52 14.19 11.51
N ASP A 149 -13.21 14.40 11.50
CA ASP A 149 -12.53 15.21 10.49
C ASP A 149 -12.49 14.53 9.12
N GLY A 150 -12.23 15.28 8.05
CA GLY A 150 -12.08 14.73 6.70
C GLY A 150 -10.97 13.69 6.57
N ALA A 151 -10.89 13.03 5.41
CA ALA A 151 -9.79 12.11 5.11
C ALA A 151 -8.44 12.84 5.17
N ILE A 152 -7.46 12.23 5.85
CA ILE A 152 -6.11 12.80 6.00
C ILE A 152 -5.02 11.78 5.67
N SER A 153 -3.83 12.27 5.31
CA SER A 153 -2.62 11.44 5.17
C SER A 153 -2.88 10.24 4.24
N THR A 154 -2.65 8.99 4.70
CA THR A 154 -2.83 7.77 3.91
C THR A 154 -4.27 7.46 3.50
N GLN A 155 -5.25 8.26 3.96
CA GLN A 155 -6.64 8.20 3.52
C GLN A 155 -6.92 9.01 2.24
N LEU A 156 -5.94 9.78 1.76
CA LEU A 156 -5.95 10.45 0.47
C LEU A 156 -5.08 9.67 -0.51
N PHE A 157 -5.30 9.82 -1.82
CA PHE A 157 -4.48 9.14 -2.81
C PHE A 157 -3.04 9.63 -2.72
N HIS A 158 -2.08 8.71 -2.68
CA HIS A 158 -0.66 9.02 -2.62
C HIS A 158 0.15 7.91 -3.29
N ARG A 159 1.45 8.17 -3.43
CA ARG A 159 2.46 7.16 -3.74
C ARG A 159 3.43 7.09 -2.58
N ASP A 160 3.85 5.89 -2.31
CA ASP A 160 4.78 5.59 -1.23
C ASP A 160 6.21 5.98 -1.63
N PRO A 161 6.94 6.78 -0.81
CA PRO A 161 8.24 7.33 -1.19
C PRO A 161 9.43 6.37 -0.97
N GLU A 162 9.22 5.21 -0.33
CA GLU A 162 10.28 4.41 0.29
C GLU A 162 11.32 3.90 -0.74
N ASP A 163 10.90 3.48 -1.94
CA ASP A 163 11.81 2.91 -2.93
C ASP A 163 11.25 2.99 -4.36
N LEU A 164 12.09 2.82 -5.37
CA LEU A 164 11.71 2.58 -6.78
C LEU A 164 11.19 1.16 -7.00
N HIS A 165 11.59 0.21 -6.14
CA HIS A 165 11.07 -1.15 -6.11
C HIS A 165 10.37 -1.34 -4.79
N LEU A 166 9.04 -1.29 -4.80
CA LEU A 166 8.26 -1.32 -3.58
C LEU A 166 7.01 -2.16 -3.81
N VAL A 167 6.84 -3.20 -2.99
CA VAL A 167 5.61 -3.98 -2.92
C VAL A 167 5.16 -4.00 -1.47
N LYS A 168 3.90 -3.66 -1.24
CA LYS A 168 3.24 -3.81 0.06
C LYS A 168 2.18 -4.90 -0.01
N THR A 169 2.05 -5.65 1.07
CA THR A 169 0.96 -6.61 1.26
C THR A 169 0.03 -6.12 2.35
N PHE A 170 -1.28 -6.31 2.19
CA PHE A 170 -2.31 -5.97 3.15
C PHE A 170 -3.21 -7.17 3.36
N LEU A 171 -3.02 -7.89 4.47
CA LEU A 171 -3.87 -9.00 4.89
C LEU A 171 -4.99 -8.46 5.76
N TYR A 172 -6.24 -8.62 5.35
CA TYR A 172 -7.38 -8.28 6.20
C TYR A 172 -7.56 -9.31 7.30
N LEU A 173 -7.56 -8.87 8.55
CA LEU A 173 -7.81 -9.71 9.72
C LEU A 173 -9.29 -9.77 10.10
N LYS A 174 -10.10 -8.87 9.51
CA LYS A 174 -11.56 -8.79 9.64
C LYS A 174 -12.19 -8.67 8.26
N ASN A 175 -13.48 -8.98 8.13
CA ASN A 175 -14.26 -8.60 6.96
C ASN A 175 -14.21 -7.09 6.72
N VAL A 176 -13.95 -6.68 5.47
CA VAL A 176 -13.88 -5.28 5.05
C VAL A 176 -14.85 -5.06 3.90
N SER A 177 -15.92 -4.32 4.17
CA SER A 177 -16.79 -3.75 3.15
C SER A 177 -16.32 -2.35 2.74
N GLU A 178 -17.00 -1.70 1.79
CA GLU A 178 -16.73 -0.30 1.45
C GLU A 178 -16.87 0.65 2.65
N GLU A 179 -17.80 0.36 3.56
CA GLU A 179 -18.06 1.20 4.75
C GLU A 179 -16.93 1.13 5.78
N ASN A 180 -16.24 -0.01 5.84
CA ASN A 180 -15.08 -0.19 6.72
C ASN A 180 -13.80 0.43 6.13
N GLY A 181 -13.86 0.98 4.92
CA GLY A 181 -12.74 1.69 4.31
C GLY A 181 -11.69 0.75 3.71
N PRO A 182 -11.95 0.09 2.57
CA PRO A 182 -11.00 -0.84 1.94
C PRO A 182 -9.77 -0.12 1.39
N PHE A 183 -8.72 -0.89 1.09
CA PHE A 183 -7.61 -0.40 0.29
C PHE A 183 -8.10 -0.09 -1.13
N CYS A 184 -7.68 1.06 -1.65
CA CYS A 184 -8.02 1.52 -2.98
C CYS A 184 -6.75 1.68 -3.82
N PHE A 185 -6.79 1.26 -5.08
CA PHE A 185 -5.68 1.38 -6.01
C PHE A 185 -6.14 1.95 -7.37
N VAL A 186 -5.31 2.77 -8.00
CA VAL A 186 -5.54 3.27 -9.36
C VAL A 186 -4.84 2.35 -10.36
N THR A 187 -5.61 1.51 -11.05
CA THR A 187 -5.13 0.47 -11.96
C THR A 187 -4.14 1.03 -12.98
N GLY A 188 -2.93 0.45 -13.00
CA GLY A 188 -1.89 0.76 -13.98
C GLY A 188 -1.06 2.02 -13.71
N SER A 189 -1.36 2.78 -12.64
CA SER A 189 -0.67 4.02 -12.27
C SER A 189 0.73 3.83 -11.69
N HIS A 190 1.13 2.58 -11.41
CA HIS A 190 2.49 2.20 -11.01
C HIS A 190 3.48 2.18 -12.19
N ARG A 191 2.98 2.21 -13.44
CA ARG A 191 3.80 2.15 -14.66
C ARG A 191 4.29 3.52 -15.12
N ASP A 192 3.63 4.58 -14.70
CA ASP A 192 4.04 5.98 -14.91
C ASP A 192 4.35 6.66 -13.56
N PRO A 193 5.20 6.04 -12.73
CA PRO A 193 5.35 6.46 -11.36
C PRO A 193 5.91 7.86 -11.26
N TRP A 194 6.54 8.45 -12.32
CA TRP A 194 7.08 9.82 -12.50
C TRP A 194 6.03 10.93 -12.81
N ASN A 195 4.77 10.56 -12.99
CA ASN A 195 3.68 11.50 -13.24
C ASN A 195 3.21 12.21 -11.94
N SER A 196 2.71 13.45 -12.00
CA SER A 196 2.02 14.14 -10.88
C SER A 196 2.77 14.28 -9.52
N PHE A 197 4.10 14.39 -9.50
CA PHE A 197 4.91 14.54 -8.25
C PHE A 197 4.83 15.90 -7.56
N SER A 198 4.24 16.91 -8.21
CA SER A 198 4.16 18.24 -7.60
C SER A 198 3.23 18.27 -6.39
N LYS A 199 2.42 17.23 -6.20
CA LYS A 199 1.57 17.02 -5.02
C LYS A 199 1.95 15.69 -4.37
N ILE A 200 2.01 15.66 -3.04
CA ILE A 200 2.28 14.44 -2.25
C ILE A 200 1.00 13.62 -2.10
N VAL A 201 -0.14 14.31 -1.94
CA VAL A 201 -1.48 13.72 -1.82
C VAL A 201 -2.41 14.31 -2.88
N HIS A 202 -3.38 13.50 -3.30
CA HIS A 202 -4.33 13.81 -4.37
C HIS A 202 -5.75 13.51 -3.89
N SER A 203 -6.69 14.40 -4.22
CA SER A 203 -8.12 14.14 -4.00
C SER A 203 -8.66 13.14 -5.02
N ASP A 204 -9.89 12.67 -4.82
CA ASP A 204 -10.58 11.85 -5.82
C ASP A 204 -10.75 12.60 -7.15
N GLU A 205 -10.98 13.92 -7.12
CA GLU A 205 -11.07 14.78 -8.31
C GLU A 205 -9.72 14.91 -9.02
N ASP A 206 -8.62 15.04 -8.27
CA ASP A 206 -7.27 15.05 -8.85
C ASP A 206 -7.00 13.74 -9.60
N ILE A 207 -7.36 12.59 -9.01
CA ILE A 207 -7.21 11.28 -9.65
C ILE A 207 -8.12 11.16 -10.87
N ALA A 208 -9.38 11.61 -10.80
CA ALA A 208 -10.33 11.58 -11.91
C ALA A 208 -9.86 12.39 -13.15
N GLN A 209 -9.04 13.42 -12.93
CA GLN A 209 -8.42 14.21 -14.01
C GLN A 209 -7.22 13.51 -14.64
N LEU A 210 -6.48 12.71 -13.87
CA LEU A 210 -5.26 12.02 -14.32
C LEU A 210 -5.57 10.64 -14.92
N TYR A 211 -6.56 9.95 -14.37
CA TYR A 211 -6.96 8.60 -14.71
C TYR A 211 -8.49 8.54 -14.75
N SER A 212 -9.05 7.67 -15.61
CA SER A 212 -10.50 7.46 -15.61
C SER A 212 -10.98 6.93 -14.25
N ASN A 213 -12.15 7.36 -13.79
CA ASN A 213 -12.74 6.87 -12.53
C ASN A 213 -12.87 5.33 -12.48
N SER A 214 -13.10 4.70 -13.63
CA SER A 214 -13.16 3.23 -13.77
C SER A 214 -11.83 2.52 -13.45
N SER A 215 -10.72 3.25 -13.41
CA SER A 215 -9.40 2.76 -13.03
C SER A 215 -9.25 2.60 -11.51
N VAL A 216 -10.07 3.29 -10.71
CA VAL A 216 -10.02 3.17 -9.24
C VAL A 216 -10.71 1.89 -8.79
N LYS A 217 -9.99 1.07 -8.04
CA LYS A 217 -10.46 -0.22 -7.54
C LYS A 217 -10.47 -0.21 -6.03
N LYS A 218 -11.65 -0.42 -5.45
CA LYS A 218 -11.85 -0.63 -4.01
C LYS A 218 -11.76 -2.12 -3.73
N LEU A 219 -10.76 -2.54 -2.98
CA LEU A 219 -10.46 -3.95 -2.72
C LEU A 219 -11.06 -4.39 -1.39
N SER A 220 -12.37 -4.58 -1.38
CA SER A 220 -13.12 -5.16 -0.26
C SER A 220 -12.97 -6.68 -0.23
N GLY A 221 -13.17 -7.30 0.93
CA GLY A 221 -13.11 -8.76 1.04
C GLY A 221 -13.30 -9.27 2.47
N PRO A 222 -13.60 -10.58 2.64
CA PRO A 222 -13.67 -11.21 3.95
C PRO A 222 -12.31 -11.24 4.65
N ALA A 223 -12.31 -11.54 5.95
CA ALA A 223 -11.10 -11.85 6.71
C ALA A 223 -10.28 -12.95 6.00
N GLY A 224 -8.97 -12.75 5.92
CA GLY A 224 -8.04 -13.60 5.16
C GLY A 224 -7.83 -13.16 3.72
N SER A 225 -8.56 -12.16 3.22
CA SER A 225 -8.26 -11.57 1.91
C SER A 225 -6.89 -10.89 1.96
N LEU A 226 -6.04 -11.20 0.99
CA LEU A 226 -4.70 -10.62 0.85
C LEU A 226 -4.63 -9.73 -0.37
N ILE A 227 -4.24 -8.48 -0.20
CA ILE A 227 -3.90 -7.57 -1.28
C ILE A 227 -2.37 -7.50 -1.37
N MET A 228 -1.80 -7.58 -2.57
CA MET A 228 -0.40 -7.20 -2.82
C MET A 228 -0.40 -6.10 -3.88
N ALA A 229 0.36 -5.02 -3.65
CA ALA A 229 0.36 -3.87 -4.54
C ALA A 229 1.75 -3.25 -4.70
N ASP A 230 2.06 -2.80 -5.92
CA ASP A 230 3.18 -1.90 -6.19
C ASP A 230 2.75 -0.48 -5.84
N THR A 231 3.13 -0.02 -4.66
CA THR A 231 2.66 1.26 -4.12
C THR A 231 3.42 2.47 -4.66
N ASN A 232 4.26 2.28 -5.69
CA ASN A 232 4.59 3.36 -6.63
C ASN A 232 3.38 3.77 -7.48
N GLY A 233 2.30 2.99 -7.50
CA GLY A 233 1.00 3.41 -8.02
C GLY A 233 0.20 4.23 -7.02
N PHE A 234 -0.73 5.03 -7.51
CA PHE A 234 -1.65 5.79 -6.66
C PHE A 234 -2.57 4.86 -5.89
N HIS A 235 -2.60 5.05 -4.57
CA HIS A 235 -3.41 4.24 -3.67
C HIS A 235 -3.81 5.02 -2.41
N LYS A 236 -4.78 4.49 -1.67
CA LYS A 236 -5.22 5.02 -0.36
C LYS A 236 -5.89 3.93 0.48
N GLY A 237 -5.93 4.11 1.80
CA GLY A 237 -6.93 3.45 2.62
C GLY A 237 -8.20 4.29 2.64
N LEU A 238 -9.31 3.83 2.06
CA LEU A 238 -10.54 4.60 2.12
C LEU A 238 -10.90 4.87 3.59
N LYS A 239 -11.29 6.10 3.93
CA LYS A 239 -11.68 6.46 5.29
C LYS A 239 -12.88 5.59 5.72
N PRO A 240 -12.79 4.84 6.84
CA PRO A 240 -13.95 4.13 7.37
C PRO A 240 -15.07 5.11 7.73
N VAL A 241 -16.29 4.80 7.32
CA VAL A 241 -17.50 5.56 7.69
C VAL A 241 -18.34 4.82 8.73
N ALA A 242 -18.19 3.50 8.83
CA ALA A 242 -18.82 2.66 9.84
C ALA A 242 -17.92 1.48 10.24
N GLY A 243 -18.08 1.02 11.49
CA GLY A 243 -17.24 -0.04 12.06
C GLY A 243 -15.77 0.37 12.09
N TYR A 244 -14.88 -0.58 11.80
CA TYR A 244 -13.44 -0.37 11.71
C TYR A 244 -12.82 -1.46 10.81
N ARG A 245 -11.56 -1.26 10.42
CA ARG A 245 -10.79 -2.24 9.63
C ARG A 245 -9.52 -2.59 10.36
N VAL A 246 -9.21 -3.89 10.44
CA VAL A 246 -7.94 -4.38 10.96
C VAL A 246 -7.20 -5.12 9.87
N LEU A 247 -5.93 -4.76 9.67
CA LEU A 247 -5.09 -5.37 8.65
C LEU A 247 -3.63 -5.46 9.08
N LEU A 248 -2.95 -6.50 8.59
CA LEU A 248 -1.50 -6.63 8.66
C LEU A 248 -0.89 -6.09 7.37
N THR A 249 0.04 -5.15 7.51
CA THR A 249 0.86 -4.62 6.42
C THR A 249 2.28 -5.16 6.51
N VAL A 250 2.82 -5.61 5.38
CA VAL A 250 4.25 -5.91 5.21
C VAL A 250 4.73 -5.16 3.98
N TYR A 251 5.94 -4.56 4.00
CA TYR A 251 6.52 -4.04 2.77
C TYR A 251 7.93 -4.54 2.50
N PHE A 252 8.21 -4.63 1.20
CA PHE A 252 9.43 -5.14 0.63
C PHE A 252 10.03 -4.12 -0.33
N SER A 253 11.34 -3.94 -0.27
CA SER A 253 12.06 -3.00 -1.12
C SER A 253 13.36 -3.56 -1.68
N SER A 254 14.10 -2.74 -2.43
CA SER A 254 15.47 -3.04 -2.84
C SER A 254 16.47 -3.01 -1.69
N ASP A 255 17.70 -3.44 -1.94
CA ASP A 255 18.82 -3.40 -0.99
C ASP A 255 19.24 -1.96 -0.63
N ARG A 256 18.86 -0.96 -1.44
CA ARG A 256 19.20 0.46 -1.27
C ARG A 256 17.95 1.35 -1.41
N PRO A 257 17.03 1.33 -0.42
CA PRO A 257 15.82 2.14 -0.43
C PRO A 257 16.15 3.64 -0.42
N ARG A 258 15.23 4.45 -0.98
CA ARG A 258 15.40 5.91 -1.09
C ARG A 258 15.35 6.61 0.26
N ASP A 259 14.60 6.07 1.19
CA ASP A 259 14.38 6.62 2.53
C ASP A 259 15.25 5.95 3.61
N GLY A 260 16.22 5.12 3.22
CA GLY A 260 17.12 4.42 4.14
C GLY A 260 16.50 3.19 4.81
N HIS A 261 17.14 2.66 5.84
CA HIS A 261 16.67 1.46 6.55
C HIS A 261 15.91 1.82 7.84
N LEU A 262 15.11 0.88 8.34
CA LEU A 262 14.60 0.95 9.71
C LEU A 262 15.56 0.23 10.64
N ASP A 263 15.70 0.75 11.85
CA ASP A 263 16.45 0.09 12.92
C ASP A 263 15.65 -1.11 13.48
N ASP A 264 14.33 -0.94 13.67
CA ASP A 264 13.39 -2.03 13.98
C ASP A 264 12.29 -2.08 12.89
N ILE A 265 12.17 -3.23 12.22
CA ILE A 265 11.14 -3.46 11.19
C ILE A 265 9.72 -3.53 11.76
N PHE A 266 9.54 -3.59 13.08
CA PHE A 266 8.22 -3.52 13.73
C PHE A 266 7.83 -2.10 14.15
N GLU A 267 8.76 -1.14 14.07
CA GLU A 267 8.47 0.25 14.42
C GLU A 267 8.16 1.06 13.17
N PRO A 268 6.99 1.73 13.12
CA PRO A 268 6.67 2.58 11.99
C PRO A 268 7.67 3.74 11.93
N ARG A 269 8.07 4.15 10.71
CA ARG A 269 8.82 5.40 10.57
C ARG A 269 8.01 6.51 11.21
N GLN A 270 8.64 7.24 12.13
CA GLN A 270 8.17 8.57 12.46
C GLN A 270 8.19 9.38 11.15
N ALA A 271 7.12 10.13 10.88
CA ALA A 271 7.00 10.89 9.64
C ALA A 271 8.19 11.84 9.50
N VAL A 272 9.20 11.43 8.75
CA VAL A 272 10.32 12.30 8.39
C VAL A 272 9.73 13.28 7.37
N PRO A 273 9.90 14.61 7.55
CA PRO A 273 9.54 15.55 6.50
C PRO A 273 10.24 15.12 5.22
N VAL A 274 9.46 14.80 4.18
CA VAL A 274 10.02 14.43 2.88
C VAL A 274 10.67 15.68 2.31
N LEU A 275 11.99 15.83 2.52
CA LEU A 275 12.79 16.88 1.91
C LEU A 275 13.06 16.45 0.46
N TYR A 276 12.44 17.16 -0.49
CA TYR A 276 12.79 17.12 -1.91
C TYR A 276 13.64 18.34 -2.28
#